data_AF-A0A0L6TDW6-F1
#
_entry.id   AF-A0A0L6TDW6-F1
#
_cell.length_a   1.000
_cell.length_b   1.000
_cell.length_c   1.000
_cell.angle_alpha   90.00
_cell.angle_beta   90.00
_cell.angle_gamma   90.00
#
_symmetry.space_group_name_H-M   'P 1'
#
loop_
_entity.id
_entity.type
_entity.pdbx_description
1 polymer ?
#
loop_
_entity_poly.entity_id
_entity_poly.type
_entity_poly.pdbx_seq_one_letter_code
_entity_poly.pdbx_strand_id
1 'polypeptide(L)' 'MTATIAELIAQALQLSPEDRAHLADRLLNSLDTDRTVEDAWSRAVDRRMAGFESGSAHDIPIEDALARARAAVR' A
#
# COMPACT_ATOMS: atom_id res chain seq x y z
N MET A 1 31.63 -2.17 -10.00
CA MET A 1 31.50 -0.72 -9.79
C MET A 1 30.11 -0.46 -9.24
N THR A 2 29.98 0.24 -8.12
CA THR A 2 28.68 0.64 -7.56
C THR A 2 28.31 2.01 -8.12
N ALA A 3 27.20 2.09 -8.86
CA ALA A 3 26.63 3.37 -9.28
C ALA A 3 26.12 4.14 -8.05
N THR A 4 26.30 5.44 -8.04
CA THR A 4 25.75 6.33 -7.02
C THR A 4 24.24 6.50 -7.20
N ILE A 5 23.53 6.87 -6.14
CA ILE A 5 22.09 7.15 -6.21
C ILE A 5 21.78 8.25 -7.24
N ALA A 6 22.63 9.29 -7.33
CA ALA A 6 22.47 10.37 -8.28
C ALA A 6 22.56 9.88 -9.75
N GLU A 7 23.51 8.98 -10.04
CA GLU A 7 23.64 8.37 -11.37
C GLU A 7 22.46 7.47 -11.72
N LEU A 8 21.92 6.72 -10.75
CA LEU A 8 20.74 5.89 -10.95
C LEU A 8 19.47 6.73 -11.21
N ILE A 9 19.30 7.84 -10.48
CA ILE A 9 18.20 8.78 -10.72
C ILE A 9 18.32 9.40 -12.11
N ALA A 10 19.53 9.85 -12.48
CA ALA A 10 19.77 10.44 -13.80
C ALA A 10 19.42 9.46 -14.93
N GLN A 11 19.80 8.19 -14.80
CA GLN A 11 19.46 7.13 -15.75
C GLN A 11 17.96 6.84 -15.78
N ALA A 12 17.31 6.71 -14.62
CA ALA A 12 15.87 6.49 -14.54
C ALA A 12 15.08 7.62 -15.20
N LEU A 13 15.53 8.87 -15.08
CA LEU A 13 14.87 10.02 -15.70
C LEU A 13 14.97 10.05 -17.23
N GLN A 14 15.91 9.31 -17.84
CA GLN A 14 15.99 9.13 -19.31
C GLN A 14 14.95 8.13 -19.86
N LEU A 15 14.34 7.32 -19.00
CA LEU A 15 13.33 6.35 -19.40
C LEU A 15 12.00 7.04 -19.78
N SER A 16 11.19 6.32 -20.55
CA SER A 16 9.80 6.73 -20.82
C SER A 16 9.00 6.83 -19.51
N PRO A 17 7.92 7.65 -19.46
CA PRO A 17 7.08 7.72 -18.27
C PRO A 17 6.55 6.36 -17.78
N GLU A 18 6.23 5.46 -18.72
CA GLU A 18 5.75 4.10 -18.44
C GLU A 18 6.85 3.23 -17.82
N ASP A 19 8.03 3.21 -18.42
CA ASP A 19 9.18 2.44 -17.89
C ASP A 19 9.63 2.95 -16.51
N ARG A 20 9.54 4.27 -16.27
CA ARG A 20 9.78 4.84 -14.95
C ARG A 20 8.77 4.38 -13.92
N ALA A 21 7.50 4.31 -14.29
CA ALA A 21 6.45 3.81 -13.40
C ALA A 21 6.70 2.33 -13.05
N HIS A 22 7.05 1.51 -14.04
CA HIS A 22 7.43 0.11 -13.82
C HIS A 22 8.67 -0.03 -12.92
N LEU A 23 9.70 0.80 -13.12
CA LEU A 23 10.88 0.80 -12.26
C LEU A 23 10.53 1.20 -10.83
N ALA A 24 9.71 2.24 -10.65
CA ALA A 24 9.26 2.69 -9.34
C ALA A 24 8.48 1.61 -8.59
N ASP A 25 7.55 0.93 -9.28
CA ASP A 25 6.78 -0.18 -8.71
C ASP A 25 7.71 -1.32 -8.22
N ARG A 26 8.68 -1.73 -9.04
CA ARG A 26 9.66 -2.75 -8.63
C ARG A 26 10.49 -2.34 -7.43
N LEU A 27 10.91 -1.07 -7.37
CA LEU A 27 11.66 -0.56 -6.23
C LEU A 27 10.80 -0.54 -4.96
N LEU A 28 9.56 -0.05 -5.04
CA LEU A 28 8.63 -0.05 -3.91
C LEU A 28 8.36 -1.47 -3.40
N ASN A 29 8.10 -2.42 -4.31
CA ASN A 29 7.91 -3.83 -3.95
C ASN A 29 9.15 -4.45 -3.32
N SER A 30 10.36 -3.97 -3.64
CA SER A 30 11.60 -4.45 -2.99
C SER A 30 11.75 -3.96 -1.55
N LEU A 31 11.06 -2.89 -1.17
CA LEU A 31 11.05 -2.36 0.20
C LEU A 31 10.07 -3.10 1.11
N ASP A 32 9.10 -3.81 0.52
CA ASP A 32 8.10 -4.58 1.24
C ASP A 32 8.73 -5.87 1.80
N THR A 33 9.44 -5.69 2.91
CA THR A 33 10.22 -6.73 3.59
C THR A 33 9.46 -7.37 4.75
N ASP A 34 8.33 -6.79 5.15
CA ASP A 34 7.56 -7.23 6.32
C ASP A 34 6.20 -7.84 5.94
N ARG A 35 6.27 -9.05 5.37
CA ARG A 35 5.09 -9.88 5.08
C ARG A 35 4.19 -10.13 6.29
N THR A 36 4.66 -9.89 7.52
CA THR A 36 3.84 -10.07 8.72
C THR A 36 2.72 -9.03 8.83
N VAL A 37 2.96 -7.82 8.29
CA VAL A 37 1.94 -6.77 8.18
C VAL A 37 0.87 -7.22 7.20
N GLU A 38 1.25 -7.68 6.01
CA GLU A 38 0.32 -8.16 4.99
C GLU A 38 -0.56 -9.32 5.51
N ASP A 39 0.05 -10.29 6.19
CA ASP A 39 -0.65 -11.39 6.84
C ASP A 39 -1.62 -10.92 7.94
N ALA A 40 -1.22 -9.92 8.73
CA ALA A 40 -2.07 -9.34 9.77
C ALA A 40 -3.26 -8.57 9.17
N TRP A 41 -3.04 -7.88 8.05
CA TRP A 41 -4.08 -7.20 7.27
C TRP A 41 -5.07 -8.19 6.68
N SER A 42 -4.59 -9.25 6.02
CA SER A 42 -5.44 -10.32 5.48
C SER A 42 -6.34 -10.92 6.57
N ARG A 43 -5.76 -11.32 7.72
CA ARG A 43 -6.54 -11.81 8.86
C ARG A 43 -7.55 -10.79 9.39
N ALA A 44 -7.23 -9.50 9.36
CA ALA A 44 -8.14 -8.45 9.80
C ALA A 44 -9.32 -8.25 8.85
N VAL A 45 -9.09 -8.37 7.54
CA VAL A 45 -10.14 -8.35 6.51
C VAL A 45 -11.08 -9.53 6.70
N ASP A 46 -10.54 -10.75 6.81
CA ASP A 46 -11.36 -11.97 6.98
C ASP A 46 -12.26 -11.89 8.22
N ARG A 47 -11.70 -11.44 9.36
CA ARG A 47 -12.48 -11.26 10.59
C ARG A 47 -13.60 -10.23 10.43
N ARG A 48 -13.34 -9.13 9.71
CA ARG A 48 -14.35 -8.08 9.49
C ARG A 48 -15.46 -8.55 8.55
N MET A 49 -15.10 -9.27 7.49
CA MET A 49 -16.07 -9.87 6.57
C MET A 49 -16.98 -10.87 7.28
N ALA A 50 -16.41 -11.80 8.05
CA ALA A 50 -17.20 -12.75 8.84
C ALA A 50 -18.14 -12.05 9.83
N GLY A 51 -17.68 -10.94 10.44
CA GLY A 51 -18.51 -10.12 11.34
C GLY A 51 -19.69 -9.47 10.62
N PHE A 52 -19.47 -8.98 9.40
CA PHE A 52 -20.53 -8.40 8.56
C PHE A 52 -21.53 -9.46 8.08
N GLU A 53 -21.04 -10.59 7.57
CA GLU A 53 -21.88 -11.70 7.07
C GLU A 53 -22.74 -12.34 8.18
N SER A 54 -22.20 -12.43 9.40
CA SER A 54 -22.93 -12.93 10.57
C SER A 54 -23.90 -11.92 11.19
N GLY A 55 -23.89 -10.67 10.74
CA GLY A 55 -24.68 -9.58 11.33
C GLY A 55 -24.20 -9.13 12.71
N SER A 56 -23.02 -9.56 13.15
CA SER A 56 -22.42 -9.15 14.43
C SER A 56 -21.72 -7.79 14.36
N ALA A 57 -21.44 -7.30 13.16
CA ALA A 57 -20.91 -5.97 12.89
C ALA A 57 -21.99 -5.06 12.28
N HIS A 58 -21.95 -3.78 12.64
CA HIS A 58 -22.81 -2.73 12.07
C HIS A 58 -22.02 -1.96 11.01
N ASP A 59 -22.63 -1.75 9.86
CA ASP A 59 -22.10 -0.88 8.83
C ASP A 59 -22.33 0.60 9.16
N ILE A 60 -21.53 1.43 8.50
CA ILE A 60 -21.64 2.87 8.53
C ILE A 60 -21.53 3.38 7.08
N PRO A 61 -22.08 4.56 6.77
CA PRO A 61 -21.84 5.22 5.48
C PRO A 61 -20.34 5.35 5.19
N ILE A 62 -19.96 5.17 3.92
CA ILE A 62 -18.55 5.17 3.50
C ILE A 62 -17.90 6.54 3.73
N GLU A 63 -18.67 7.62 3.64
CA GLU A 63 -18.25 8.98 3.88
C GLU A 63 -17.75 9.16 5.33
N ASP A 64 -18.49 8.61 6.29
CA ASP A 64 -18.15 8.66 7.71
C ASP A 64 -16.89 7.82 8.02
N ALA A 65 -16.78 6.65 7.39
CA ALA A 65 -15.60 5.79 7.51
C ALA A 65 -14.33 6.51 7.00
N LEU A 66 -14.39 7.12 5.82
CA LEU A 66 -13.28 7.87 5.22
C LEU A 66 -12.91 9.11 6.05
N ALA A 67 -13.90 9.85 6.56
CA ALA A 67 -13.66 11.00 7.43
C ALA A 67 -12.91 10.60 8.71
N ARG A 68 -13.34 9.51 9.36
CA ARG A 68 -12.68 8.96 10.55
C ARG A 68 -11.26 8.49 10.26
N ALA A 69 -11.04 7.78 9.16
CA ALA A 69 -9.71 7.31 8.77
C ALA A 69 -8.75 8.48 8.55
N ARG A 70 -9.15 9.50 7.78
CA ARG A 70 -8.33 10.70 7.53
C ARG A 70 -7.99 11.46 8.81
N ALA A 71 -8.91 11.51 9.77
CA ALA A 71 -8.66 12.14 11.07
C ALA A 71 -7.63 11.37 11.92
N ALA A 72 -7.52 10.05 11.75
CA ALA A 72 -6.64 9.19 12.54
C ALA A 72 -5.18 9.14 12.05
N VAL A 73 -4.90 9.55 10.81
CA VAL A 73 -3.54 9.61 10.22
C VAL A 73 -2.95 11.03 10.19
N ARG A 74 -3.60 12.00 10.83
CA ARG A 74 -3.14 13.38 10.94
C ARG A 74 -2.39 13.61 12.24
#